data_AF-A0A7V2TV17-F1
#
_entry.id   AF-A0A7V2TV17-F1
#
_cell.length_a   1.000
_cell.length_b   1.000
_cell.length_c   1.000
_cell.angle_alpha   90.00
_cell.angle_beta   90.00
_cell.angle_gamma   90.00
#
_symmetry.space_group_name_H-M   'P 1'
#
loop_
_entity.id
_entity.type
_entity.pdbx_description
1 polymer ?
#
loop_
_entity_poly.entity_id
_entity_poly.type
_entity_poly.pdbx_seq_one_letter_code
_entity_poly.pdbx_strand_id
1 'polypeptide(L)'
;MPTQRWLPFIAAVFVTSLIVANIIAVKIVSLGPFILSSAILIFPVSYIFGDILTEVYGYARARRVIWIGFACNLLAVAVIWLSIELPPAPFWRLGPLDSPQSSQQAY
;
A
#
# COMPACT_ATOMS: atom_id res chain seq x y z
N MET A 1 -32.07 3.51 10.62
CA MET A 1 -31.06 3.47 9.54
C MET A 1 -30.40 2.10 9.59
N PRO A 2 -30.34 1.31 8.51
CA PRO A 2 -29.71 0.00 8.57
C PRO A 2 -28.23 0.20 8.91
N THR A 3 -27.82 -0.27 10.08
CA THR A 3 -26.44 -0.22 10.56
C THR A 3 -25.57 -1.01 9.59
N GLN A 4 -24.80 -0.31 8.75
CA GLN A 4 -23.82 -0.91 7.85
C GLN A 4 -22.58 -1.34 8.62
N ARG A 5 -22.73 -2.37 9.46
CA ARG A 5 -21.70 -2.87 10.38
C ARG A 5 -20.42 -3.27 9.66
N TRP A 6 -20.53 -3.70 8.40
CA TRP A 6 -19.41 -4.22 7.61
C TRP A 6 -18.70 -3.19 6.74
N LEU A 7 -19.28 -1.99 6.52
CA LEU A 7 -18.66 -0.96 5.70
C LEU A 7 -17.27 -0.55 6.20
N PRO A 8 -17.05 -0.31 7.52
CA PRO A 8 -15.73 0.07 8.01
C PRO A 8 -14.69 -1.03 7.77
N PHE A 9 -15.08 -2.30 7.91
CA PHE A 9 -14.21 -3.44 7.67
C PHE A 9 -13.81 -3.53 6.20
N ILE A 10 -14.78 -3.46 5.29
CA ILE A 10 -14.56 -3.47 3.84
C ILE A 10 -13.69 -2.28 3.40
N ALA A 11 -13.98 -1.09 3.93
CA ALA A 11 -13.18 0.11 3.68
C ALA A 11 -11.74 -0.05 4.18
N ALA A 12 -11.54 -0.61 5.37
CA ALA A 12 -10.21 -0.86 5.92
C ALA A 12 -9.42 -1.86 5.07
N VAL A 13 -10.04 -2.96 4.64
CA VAL A 13 -9.39 -3.94 3.74
C VAL A 13 -9.04 -3.28 2.41
N PHE A 14 -9.98 -2.57 1.78
CA PHE A 14 -9.74 -1.87 0.52
C PHE A 14 -8.59 -0.86 0.60
N VAL A 15 -8.61 0.02 1.61
CA VAL A 15 -7.57 1.04 1.80
C VAL A 15 -6.22 0.39 2.10
N THR A 16 -6.18 -0.63 2.95
CA THR A 16 -4.94 -1.35 3.28
C THR A 16 -4.37 -2.05 2.04
N SER A 17 -5.22 -2.72 1.26
CA SER A 17 -4.81 -3.33 -0.01
C SER A 17 -4.22 -2.30 -0.98
N LEU A 18 -4.81 -1.11 -1.08
CA LEU A 18 -4.33 -0.05 -1.97
C LEU A 18 -2.96 0.49 -1.53
N ILE A 19 -2.77 0.71 -0.22
CA ILE A 19 -1.47 1.15 0.33
C ILE A 19 -0.40 0.07 0.09
N VAL A 20 -0.71 -1.19 0.42
CA VAL A 20 0.22 -2.31 0.23
C VAL A 20 0.58 -2.47 -1.25
N ALA A 21 -0.39 -2.36 -2.15
CA ALA A 21 -0.17 -2.44 -3.59
C ALA A 21 0.87 -1.42 -4.06
N ASN A 22 0.74 -0.16 -3.62
CA ASN A 22 1.68 0.90 -3.97
C ASN A 22 3.08 0.64 -3.41
N ILE A 23 3.19 0.13 -2.17
CA ILE A 23 4.49 -0.17 -1.55
C ILE A 23 5.20 -1.32 -2.27
N ILE A 24 4.49 -2.40 -2.61
CA ILE A 24 5.12 -3.59 -3.22
C ILE A 24 5.25 -3.49 -4.75
N ALA A 25 4.67 -2.46 -5.38
CA ALA A 25 4.71 -2.26 -6.83
C ALA A 25 6.14 -2.16 -7.40
N VAL A 26 7.08 -1.62 -6.63
CA VAL A 26 8.49 -1.48 -7.02
C VAL A 26 9.23 -2.82 -7.08
N LYS A 27 8.72 -3.86 -6.40
CA LYS A 27 9.34 -5.18 -6.39
C LYS A 27 8.87 -5.99 -7.60
N ILE A 28 9.81 -6.32 -8.48
CA ILE A 28 9.57 -7.17 -9.65
C ILE A 28 9.81 -8.65 -9.26
N VAL A 29 8.91 -9.52 -9.70
CA VAL A 29 8.96 -10.97 -9.48
C VAL A 29 8.97 -11.71 -10.81
N SER A 30 9.69 -12.83 -10.84
CA SER A 30 9.69 -13.76 -11.97
C SER A 30 8.77 -14.93 -11.65
N LEU A 31 7.74 -15.13 -12.47
CA LEU A 31 6.80 -16.26 -12.38
C LEU A 31 6.92 -17.08 -13.68
N GLY A 32 7.88 -18.01 -13.69
CA GLY A 32 8.23 -18.74 -14.91
C GLY A 32 8.72 -17.77 -16.01
N PRO A 33 8.07 -17.74 -17.19
CA PRO A 33 8.45 -16.85 -18.29
C PRO A 33 7.97 -15.40 -18.09
N PHE A 34 7.15 -15.11 -17.06
CA PHE A 34 6.57 -13.80 -16.85
C PHE A 34 7.38 -12.97 -15.86
N ILE A 35 7.65 -11.71 -16.21
CA ILE A 35 8.28 -10.72 -15.34
C ILE A 35 7.23 -9.67 -15.01
N LEU A 36 6.82 -9.61 -13.74
CA LEU A 36 5.66 -8.85 -13.29
C LEU A 36 5.94 -8.13 -11.97
N SER A 37 5.19 -7.08 -11.67
CA SER A 37 5.21 -6.44 -10.35
C SER A 37 4.57 -7.36 -9.31
N SER A 38 5.14 -7.41 -8.10
CA SER A 38 4.60 -8.22 -7.00
C SER A 38 3.21 -7.76 -6.53
N ALA A 39 2.81 -6.53 -6.89
CA ALA A 39 1.46 -5.99 -6.69
C ALA A 39 0.35 -6.86 -7.31
N ILE A 40 0.66 -7.73 -8.28
CA ILE A 40 -0.30 -8.68 -8.86
C ILE A 40 -0.99 -9.56 -7.80
N LEU A 41 -0.34 -9.82 -6.67
CA LEU A 41 -0.90 -10.63 -5.59
C LEU A 41 -2.06 -9.93 -4.86
N ILE A 42 -2.00 -8.61 -4.71
CA ILE A 42 -2.98 -7.84 -3.93
C ILE A 42 -4.06 -7.21 -4.82
N PHE A 43 -3.80 -7.07 -6.12
CA PHE A 43 -4.76 -6.50 -7.07
C PHE A 43 -6.14 -7.18 -7.04
N PRO A 44 -6.26 -8.53 -7.14
CA PRO A 44 -7.57 -9.21 -7.13
C PRO A 44 -8.39 -8.88 -5.89
N VAL A 45 -7.73 -8.79 -4.73
CA VAL A 45 -8.37 -8.41 -3.47
C VAL A 45 -8.91 -6.98 -3.57
N SER A 46 -8.08 -6.03 -4.00
CA SER A 46 -8.49 -4.62 -4.12
C SER A 46 -9.68 -4.42 -5.08
N TYR A 47 -9.74 -5.17 -6.19
CA TYR A 47 -10.86 -5.12 -7.14
C TYR A 47 -12.15 -5.65 -6.52
N ILE A 48 -12.11 -6.84 -5.89
CA ILE A 48 -13.31 -7.43 -5.24
C ILE A 48 -13.88 -6.48 -4.19
N PHE A 49 -13.03 -5.92 -3.32
CA PHE A 49 -13.52 -5.00 -2.28
C PHE A 49 -13.96 -3.65 -2.86
N GLY A 50 -13.33 -3.19 -3.95
CA GLY A 50 -13.74 -1.99 -4.68
C GLY A 50 -15.13 -2.13 -5.31
N ASP A 51 -15.39 -3.26 -5.97
CA ASP A 51 -16.68 -3.56 -6.60
C ASP A 51 -17.78 -3.70 -5.55
N ILE A 52 -17.52 -4.40 -4.44
CA ILE A 52 -18.46 -4.47 -3.30
C ILE A 52 -18.79 -3.06 -2.80
N LEU A 53 -17.80 -2.17 -2.75
CA LEU A 53 -17.99 -0.80 -2.29
C LEU A 53 -18.93 0.01 -3.20
N THR A 54 -18.76 -0.09 -4.52
CA THR A 54 -19.52 0.67 -5.51
C THR A 54 -20.90 0.08 -5.75
N GLU A 55 -21.03 -1.25 -5.79
CA GLU A 55 -22.28 -1.96 -6.09
C GLU A 55 -23.19 -2.14 -4.87
N VAL A 56 -22.64 -2.50 -3.70
CA VAL A 56 -23.44 -2.80 -2.49
C VAL A 56 -23.68 -1.56 -1.64
N TYR A 57 -22.64 -0.75 -1.44
CA TYR A 57 -22.70 0.42 -0.55
C TYR A 57 -23.07 1.72 -1.28
N GLY A 58 -23.00 1.70 -2.61
CA GLY A 58 -23.38 2.78 -3.49
C GLY A 58 -22.29 3.84 -3.67
N TYR A 59 -22.38 4.55 -4.78
CA TYR A 59 -21.38 5.49 -5.25
C TYR A 59 -21.01 6.61 -4.25
N ALA A 60 -21.99 7.19 -3.55
CA ALA A 60 -21.75 8.29 -2.61
C ALA A 60 -20.84 7.89 -1.44
N ARG A 61 -20.99 6.66 -0.94
CA ARG A 61 -20.14 6.12 0.13
C ARG A 61 -18.81 5.63 -0.40
N ALA A 62 -18.83 4.95 -1.55
CA ALA A 62 -17.63 4.49 -2.21
C ALA A 62 -16.64 5.64 -2.47
N ARG A 63 -17.14 6.76 -2.99
CA ARG A 63 -16.34 7.97 -3.22
C ARG A 63 -15.64 8.47 -1.96
N ARG A 64 -16.30 8.46 -0.78
CA ARG A 64 -15.68 8.89 0.48
C ARG A 64 -14.52 7.98 0.88
N VAL A 65 -14.71 6.67 0.79
CA VAL A 65 -13.65 5.70 1.10
C VAL A 65 -12.48 5.82 0.13
N ILE A 66 -12.73 6.06 -1.16
CA ILE A 66 -11.67 6.31 -2.14
C ILE A 66 -10.84 7.55 -1.75
N TRP A 67 -11.50 8.66 -1.38
CA TRP A 67 -10.79 9.86 -0.89
C TRP A 67 -10.00 9.60 0.39
N ILE A 68 -10.55 8.82 1.32
CA ILE A 68 -9.84 8.39 2.52
C ILE A 68 -8.61 7.56 2.14
N GLY A 69 -8.75 6.59 1.23
CA GLY A 69 -7.64 5.77 0.74
C GLY A 69 -6.54 6.59 0.07
N PHE A 70 -6.91 7.61 -0.70
CA PHE A 70 -5.97 8.54 -1.30
C PHE A 70 -5.22 9.38 -0.24
N ALA A 71 -5.94 9.91 0.74
CA ALA A 71 -5.34 10.65 1.87
C ALA A 71 -4.38 9.76 2.69
N CYS A 72 -4.77 8.51 2.95
CA CYS A 72 -3.90 7.55 3.63
C CYS A 72 -2.65 7.20 2.80
N ASN A 73 -2.77 7.13 1.47
CA ASN A 73 -1.60 6.94 0.61
C ASN A 73 -0.67 8.14 0.63
N LEU A 74 -1.21 9.35 0.56
CA LEU A 74 -0.41 10.56 0.68
C LEU A 74 0.34 10.60 2.02
N LEU A 75 -0.32 10.24 3.11
CA LEU A 75 0.31 10.12 4.43
C LEU A 75 1.42 9.06 4.44
N ALA A 76 1.16 7.88 3.86
CA ALA A 76 2.16 6.81 3.77
C ALA A 76 3.40 7.28 2.98
N VAL A 77 3.20 7.90 1.82
CA VAL A 77 4.29 8.44 1.00
C VAL A 77 5.05 9.54 1.74
N ALA A 78 4.35 10.47 2.39
CA ALA A 78 4.99 11.55 3.13
C ALA A 78 5.85 11.03 4.29
N VAL A 79 5.36 10.05 5.05
CA VAL A 79 6.11 9.45 6.17
C VAL A 79 7.29 8.63 5.67
N ILE A 80 7.12 7.84 4.59
CA ILE A 80 8.22 7.08 3.98
C ILE A 80 9.29 8.04 3.46
N TRP A 81 8.90 9.11 2.77
CA TRP A 81 9.82 10.12 2.27
C TRP A 81 10.61 10.80 3.40
N LEU A 82 9.92 11.24 4.46
CA LEU A 82 10.58 11.80 5.65
C LEU A 82 11.54 10.80 6.31
N SER A 83 11.20 9.51 6.30
CA SER A 83 12.07 8.47 6.85
C SER A 83 13.38 8.31 6.06
N ILE A 84 13.37 8.58 4.75
CA ILE A 84 14.56 8.47 3.90
C ILE A 84 15.50 9.68 4.12
N GLU A 85 14.95 10.86 4.37
CA GLU A 85 15.72 12.09 4.62
C GLU A 85 16.43 12.10 5.99
N LEU A 86 16.04 11.21 6.92
CA LEU A 86 16.66 11.13 8.25
C LEU A 86 18.08 10.54 8.18
N PRO A 87 19.03 11.10 8.96
CA PRO A 87 20.42 10.66 8.92
C PRO A 87 20.56 9.20 9.35
N PRO A 88 21.43 8.41 8.67
CA PRO A 88 21.71 7.05 9.07
C PRO A 88 22.30 7.00 10.47
N ALA A 89 21.84 6.03 11.26
CA ALA A 89 22.54 5.65 12.47
C ALA A 89 23.98 5.20 12.08
N PRO A 90 25.05 5.81 12.63
CA PRO A 90 26.43 5.55 12.19
C PRO A 90 26.88 4.09 12.33
N PHE A 91 26.24 3.34 13.23
CA PHE A 91 26.53 1.95 13.54
C PHE A 91 25.67 0.94 12.76
N TRP A 92 24.59 1.38 12.11
CA TRP A 92 23.65 0.48 11.45
C TRP A 92 24.15 0.10 10.06
N ARG A 93 24.21 -1.21 9.77
CA ARG A 93 24.56 -1.76 8.46
C ARG A 93 23.62 -2.92 8.13
N LEU A 94 23.08 -2.91 6.92
CA LEU A 94 22.20 -3.95 6.42
C LEU A 94 23.05 -5.03 5.76
N GLY A 95 23.46 -6.02 6.56
CA GLY A 95 24.15 -7.23 6.12
C GLY A 95 25.39 -6.94 5.24
N PRO A 96 25.43 -7.43 3.98
CA PRO A 96 26.60 -7.35 3.10
C PRO A 96 26.92 -5.94 2.56
N LEU A 97 26.25 -4.88 3.04
CA LEU A 97 26.42 -3.53 2.53
C LEU A 97 27.56 -2.77 3.25
N ASP A 98 28.45 -2.19 2.46
CA ASP A 98 29.73 -1.63 2.93
C ASP A 98 29.60 -0.34 3.76
N SER A 99 28.46 0.36 3.71
CA SER A 99 28.25 1.61 4.43
C SER A 99 26.84 1.75 5.04
N PRO A 100 26.68 2.54 6.12
CA PRO A 100 25.36 2.90 6.64
C PRO A 100 24.48 3.61 5.61
N GLN A 101 25.07 4.38 4.68
CA GLN A 101 24.32 5.04 3.61
C GLN A 101 23.78 4.03 2.58
N SER A 102 24.58 3.06 2.14
CA SER A 102 24.10 2.05 1.19
C SER A 102 23.02 1.15 1.83
N SER A 103 23.13 0.93 3.14
CA SER A 103 22.14 0.21 3.94
C SER A 103 20.79 0.92 4.01
N GLN A 104 20.77 2.25 4.03
CA GLN A 104 19.54 3.03 3.98
C GLN A 104 18.94 3.11 2.57
N GLN A 105 19.76 3.16 1.52
CA GLN A 105 19.30 3.17 0.12
C GLN A 105 18.63 1.86 -0.33
N ALA A 106 18.83 0.79 0.44
CA ALA A 106 18.18 -0.50 0.20
C ALA A 106 16.72 -0.56 0.70
N TYR A 107 16.28 0.45 1.48
CA TYR A 107 14.90 0.63 1.93
C TYR A 107 14.13 1.56 0.98
#